data_AF-C3XS44-F1
#
_entry.id   AF-C3XS44-F1
#
_cell.length_a   1.000
_cell.length_b   1.000
_cell.length_c   1.000
_cell.angle_alpha   90.00
_cell.angle_beta   90.00
_cell.angle_gamma   90.00
#
_symmetry.space_group_name_H-M   'P 1'
#
loop_
_entity.id
_entity.type
_entity.pdbx_description
1 polymer ?
#
loop_
_entity_poly.entity_id
_entity_poly.type
_entity_poly.pdbx_seq_one_letter_code
_entity_poly.pdbx_strand_id
1 'polypeptide(L)'
;HAGSLLQGLQELRSDNLLTDVVLCVSGKEIPCHRNVLAACSEYFRAMYCNGHRESKEHKVTIHEVTPGALQLLVDFVYTSKVTITQDNALKLLEGANFFQIQPVHDACVNFISNNLSDKDCLQMMHVGNVLSCPDLEIRARSYALKEFASVSKTPEFLSSTKSQLIKLISSDDLSATEEVVYTAVMTWINHDTDERNKDMKELMELVRFPFMDKQYFFENVETNEEIRNSCQDIMTEGRRCQLFPREIESPRTRPRQASGLREAVVVIGWINEDENTVGRNSCSITMTSDAEPTSSSWIDVTELPEGFEGDCEYPFPVAVLGTSDILMSDQQDAWLYQLELNSWSKLAQMNLERYHHRLSVLYGKVYAIGGTDRDNTPLSSVEVYDRRQNKWTEGVPLPQPRYCHAVAVLDSSIYVMGGFERENTATMYRFSPGDSQWQSMRDMPGVGEYVTATVLNGDIYLAGVQSSIYCFRPSESGGVWSKVVSGILEDCGMTVLKGKVYIYGGYD
;
A
#
# COMPACT_ATOMS: atom_id res chain seq x y z
N HIS A 1 -44.56 21.53 -15.06
CA HIS A 1 -44.31 22.96 -14.74
C HIS A 1 -42.87 23.36 -15.04
N ALA A 2 -41.84 22.79 -14.38
CA ALA A 2 -40.43 23.17 -14.59
C ALA A 2 -39.94 23.07 -16.05
N GLY A 3 -40.26 21.99 -16.77
CA GLY A 3 -39.89 21.85 -18.19
C GLY A 3 -40.52 22.90 -19.11
N SER A 4 -41.80 23.23 -18.89
CA SER A 4 -42.50 24.28 -19.66
C SER A 4 -41.95 25.68 -19.36
N LEU A 5 -41.52 25.93 -18.12
CA LEU A 5 -40.86 27.19 -17.73
C LEU A 5 -39.51 27.33 -18.42
N LEU A 6 -38.67 26.29 -18.40
CA LEU A 6 -37.37 26.28 -19.07
C LEU A 6 -37.52 26.47 -20.59
N GLN A 7 -38.50 25.80 -21.20
CA GLN A 7 -38.82 26.00 -22.61
C GLN A 7 -39.19 27.46 -22.91
N GLY A 8 -40.08 28.07 -22.11
CA GLY A 8 -40.43 29.49 -22.28
C GLY A 8 -39.22 30.43 -22.09
N LEU A 9 -38.34 30.16 -21.12
CA LEU A 9 -37.11 30.93 -20.92
C LEU A 9 -36.14 30.80 -22.11
N GLN A 10 -36.06 29.61 -22.72
CA GLN A 10 -35.25 29.37 -23.91
C GLN A 10 -35.83 30.09 -25.14
N GLU A 11 -37.15 30.09 -25.33
CA GLU A 11 -37.83 30.84 -26.40
C GLU A 11 -37.58 32.36 -26.27
N LEU A 12 -37.71 32.91 -25.06
CA LEU A 12 -37.38 34.31 -24.79
C LEU A 12 -35.92 34.63 -25.13
N ARG A 13 -34.99 33.72 -24.79
CA ARG A 13 -33.57 33.89 -25.10
C ARG A 13 -33.30 33.86 -26.60
N SER A 14 -33.91 32.94 -27.35
CA SER A 14 -33.73 32.85 -28.81
C SER A 14 -34.24 34.08 -29.55
N ASP A 15 -35.29 34.72 -29.03
CA ASP A 15 -35.86 35.95 -29.59
C ASP A 15 -35.17 37.22 -29.05
N ASN A 16 -34.15 37.07 -28.20
CA ASN A 16 -33.45 38.16 -27.49
C ASN A 16 -34.37 39.03 -26.62
N LEU A 17 -35.49 38.49 -26.16
CA LEU A 17 -36.47 39.19 -25.33
C LEU A 17 -36.06 39.13 -23.86
N LEU A 18 -36.09 40.28 -23.17
CA LEU A 18 -35.78 40.42 -21.75
C LEU A 18 -34.35 40.02 -21.32
N THR A 19 -33.45 39.82 -22.29
CA THR A 19 -32.02 39.58 -22.02
C THR A 19 -31.36 40.83 -21.42
N ASP A 20 -30.63 40.65 -20.32
CA ASP A 20 -30.05 41.72 -19.49
C ASP A 20 -28.52 41.60 -19.33
N VAL A 21 -27.92 40.62 -20.02
CA VAL A 21 -26.47 40.44 -20.13
C VAL A 21 -26.10 39.71 -21.43
N VAL A 22 -24.92 40.05 -21.96
CA VAL A 22 -24.30 39.38 -23.11
C VAL A 22 -22.94 38.85 -22.68
N LEU A 23 -22.75 37.53 -22.74
CA LEU A 23 -21.44 36.91 -22.52
C LEU A 23 -20.65 36.94 -23.82
N CYS A 24 -19.43 37.47 -23.78
CA CYS A 24 -18.55 37.60 -24.93
C CYS A 24 -17.34 36.68 -24.77
N VAL A 25 -17.12 35.77 -25.71
CA VAL A 25 -15.99 34.83 -25.70
C VAL A 25 -15.36 34.76 -27.08
N SER A 26 -14.09 35.17 -27.20
CA SER A 26 -13.35 35.22 -28.49
C SER A 26 -14.15 35.88 -29.63
N GLY A 27 -14.87 36.96 -29.33
CA GLY A 27 -15.70 37.70 -30.29
C GLY A 27 -17.09 37.14 -30.57
N LYS A 28 -17.45 35.97 -30.00
CA LYS A 28 -18.81 35.43 -30.06
C LYS A 28 -19.65 36.00 -28.91
N GLU A 29 -20.82 36.53 -29.24
CA GLU A 29 -21.76 37.11 -28.29
C GLU A 29 -22.90 36.14 -28.00
N ILE A 30 -23.20 35.93 -26.72
CA ILE A 30 -24.23 35.01 -26.24
C ILE A 30 -25.16 35.80 -25.29
N PRO A 31 -26.35 36.22 -25.76
CA PRO A 31 -27.32 36.92 -24.94
C PRO A 31 -28.00 35.96 -23.96
N CYS A 32 -28.16 36.42 -22.71
CA CYS A 32 -28.61 35.63 -21.57
C CYS A 32 -29.44 36.47 -20.58
N HIS A 33 -30.04 35.79 -19.61
CA HIS A 33 -30.72 36.37 -18.46
C HIS A 33 -29.87 36.12 -17.20
N ARG A 34 -29.48 37.17 -16.47
CA ARG A 34 -28.65 37.08 -15.25
C ARG A 34 -29.28 36.19 -14.19
N ASN A 35 -30.59 36.31 -14.01
CA ASN A 35 -31.33 35.52 -13.03
C ASN A 35 -31.29 34.01 -13.34
N VAL A 36 -31.37 33.61 -14.61
CA VAL A 36 -31.30 32.20 -15.02
C VAL A 36 -29.87 31.68 -14.82
N LEU A 37 -28.86 32.45 -15.22
CA LEU A 37 -27.45 32.07 -14.99
C LEU A 37 -27.12 31.94 -13.49
N ALA A 38 -27.52 32.92 -12.67
CA ALA A 38 -27.29 32.92 -11.22
C ALA A 38 -28.11 31.87 -10.46
N ALA A 39 -29.18 31.34 -11.05
CA ALA A 39 -29.95 30.25 -10.47
C ALA A 39 -29.27 28.88 -10.65
N CYS A 40 -28.47 28.72 -11.71
CA CYS A 40 -27.85 27.45 -12.07
C CYS A 40 -26.33 27.37 -11.80
N SER A 41 -25.68 28.48 -11.45
CA SER A 41 -24.23 28.57 -11.27
C SER A 41 -23.88 29.50 -10.12
N GLU A 42 -23.15 28.96 -9.15
CA GLU A 42 -22.64 29.73 -8.01
C GLU A 42 -21.62 30.79 -8.44
N TYR A 43 -20.86 30.54 -9.51
CA TYR A 43 -19.98 31.53 -10.12
C TYR A 43 -20.76 32.77 -10.60
N PHE A 44 -21.81 32.58 -11.42
CA PHE A 44 -22.62 33.70 -11.90
C PHE A 44 -23.42 34.36 -10.79
N ARG A 45 -23.87 33.59 -9.80
CA ARG A 45 -24.50 34.12 -8.58
C ARG A 45 -23.56 35.06 -7.84
N ALA A 46 -22.31 34.65 -7.58
CA ALA A 46 -21.32 35.49 -6.94
C ALA A 46 -20.98 36.74 -7.78
N MET A 47 -20.84 36.57 -9.10
CA MET A 47 -20.57 37.68 -10.02
C MET A 47 -21.67 38.75 -9.98
N TYR A 48 -22.94 38.35 -10.05
CA TYR A 48 -24.05 39.30 -10.17
C TYR A 48 -24.60 39.79 -8.82
N CYS A 49 -24.57 38.97 -7.78
CA CYS A 49 -25.21 39.31 -6.50
C CYS A 49 -24.27 39.99 -5.48
N ASN A 50 -22.94 39.87 -5.62
CA ASN A 50 -21.99 40.40 -4.63
C ASN A 50 -21.42 41.79 -4.96
N GLY A 51 -22.05 42.54 -5.87
CA GLY A 51 -21.70 43.94 -6.13
C GLY A 51 -20.39 44.18 -6.90
N HIS A 52 -19.89 43.17 -7.61
CA HIS A 52 -18.76 43.29 -8.54
C HIS A 52 -19.04 44.27 -9.68
N ARG A 53 -18.01 44.76 -10.37
CA ARG A 53 -18.16 45.75 -11.47
C ARG A 53 -19.01 45.19 -12.61
N GLU A 54 -18.82 43.90 -12.89
CA GLU A 54 -19.52 43.06 -13.86
C GLU A 54 -21.02 42.95 -13.56
N SER A 55 -21.45 43.21 -12.32
CA SER A 55 -22.88 43.22 -11.96
C SER A 55 -23.64 44.35 -12.65
N LYS A 56 -22.94 45.39 -13.11
CA LYS A 56 -23.51 46.57 -13.80
C LYS A 56 -23.21 46.61 -15.29
N GLU A 57 -22.31 45.75 -15.79
CA GLU A 57 -21.90 45.75 -17.19
C GLU A 57 -22.82 44.89 -18.04
N HIS A 58 -23.42 45.46 -19.08
CA HIS A 58 -24.31 44.73 -20.00
C HIS A 58 -23.55 43.64 -20.80
N LYS A 59 -22.23 43.80 -20.99
CA LYS A 59 -21.39 42.87 -21.75
C LYS A 59 -20.24 42.38 -20.88
N VAL A 60 -20.17 41.08 -20.63
CA VAL A 60 -19.14 40.45 -19.80
C VAL A 60 -18.23 39.62 -20.69
N THR A 61 -16.93 39.93 -20.69
CA THR A 61 -15.95 39.19 -21.51
C THR A 61 -15.35 38.05 -20.70
N ILE A 62 -15.32 36.85 -21.27
CA ILE A 62 -14.77 35.63 -20.68
C ILE A 62 -13.63 35.13 -21.55
N HIS A 63 -12.48 34.85 -20.95
CA HIS A 63 -11.25 34.44 -21.65
C HIS A 63 -10.84 33.00 -21.37
N GLU A 64 -11.37 32.41 -20.30
CA GLU A 64 -10.92 31.16 -19.69
C GLU A 64 -11.53 29.92 -20.36
N VAL A 65 -12.56 30.08 -21.19
CA VAL A 65 -13.33 28.96 -21.75
C VAL A 65 -13.49 29.12 -23.27
N THR A 66 -13.54 28.00 -23.99
CA THR A 66 -13.75 28.02 -25.45
C THR A 66 -15.19 28.43 -25.83
N PRO A 67 -15.41 29.10 -27.00
CA PRO A 67 -16.75 29.51 -27.41
C PRO A 67 -17.76 28.37 -27.54
N GLY A 68 -17.31 27.18 -27.94
CA GLY A 68 -18.14 26.00 -28.05
C GLY A 68 -18.60 25.47 -26.69
N ALA A 69 -17.67 25.36 -25.73
CA ALA A 69 -17.98 24.91 -24.38
C ALA A 69 -18.91 25.91 -23.67
N LEU A 70 -18.65 27.22 -23.76
CA LEU A 70 -19.53 28.23 -23.16
C LEU A 70 -20.95 28.16 -23.75
N GLN A 71 -21.07 28.00 -25.07
CA GLN A 71 -22.37 27.85 -25.72
C GLN A 71 -23.14 26.64 -25.17
N LEU A 72 -22.50 25.47 -25.09
CA LEU A 72 -23.13 24.24 -24.58
C LEU A 72 -23.54 24.37 -23.11
N LEU A 73 -22.74 25.05 -22.28
CA LEU A 73 -23.07 25.29 -20.87
C LEU A 73 -24.24 26.24 -20.71
N VAL A 74 -24.28 27.32 -21.51
CA VAL A 74 -25.42 28.22 -21.53
C VAL A 74 -26.66 27.50 -22.06
N ASP A 75 -26.56 26.72 -23.14
CA ASP A 75 -27.68 25.93 -23.65
C ASP A 75 -28.18 24.93 -22.59
N PHE A 76 -27.28 24.32 -21.82
CA PHE A 76 -27.65 23.46 -20.70
C PHE A 76 -28.44 24.20 -19.61
N VAL A 77 -28.03 25.42 -19.24
CA VAL A 77 -28.74 26.24 -18.24
C VAL A 77 -30.21 26.45 -18.61
N TYR A 78 -30.52 26.56 -19.91
CA TYR A 78 -31.87 26.80 -20.39
C TYR A 78 -32.64 25.54 -20.79
N THR A 79 -31.96 24.44 -21.13
CA THR A 79 -32.59 23.22 -21.65
C THR A 79 -32.49 22.02 -20.72
N SER A 80 -31.62 22.10 -19.71
CA SER A 80 -31.17 20.98 -18.86
C SER A 80 -30.65 19.78 -19.65
N LYS A 81 -30.19 20.00 -20.88
CA LYS A 81 -29.65 18.96 -21.78
C LYS A 81 -28.28 19.40 -22.29
N VAL A 82 -27.34 18.47 -22.34
CA VAL A 82 -26.02 18.69 -22.90
C VAL A 82 -25.57 17.43 -23.62
N THR A 83 -24.93 17.58 -24.78
CA THR A 83 -24.38 16.46 -25.55
C THR A 83 -22.87 16.44 -25.35
N ILE A 84 -22.40 15.36 -24.72
CA ILE A 84 -20.98 15.14 -24.44
C ILE A 84 -20.42 14.18 -25.48
N THR A 85 -19.29 14.54 -26.09
CA THR A 85 -18.56 13.77 -27.11
C THR A 85 -17.07 13.74 -26.75
N GLN A 86 -16.29 12.86 -27.37
CA GLN A 86 -14.83 12.78 -27.12
C GLN A 86 -14.13 14.12 -27.43
N ASP A 87 -14.56 14.85 -28.46
CA ASP A 87 -13.93 16.11 -28.87
C ASP A 87 -14.24 17.30 -27.94
N ASN A 88 -15.38 17.26 -27.23
CA ASN A 88 -15.84 18.36 -26.41
C ASN A 88 -15.71 18.11 -24.89
N ALA A 89 -15.58 16.86 -24.45
CA ALA A 89 -15.67 16.48 -23.04
C ALA A 89 -14.67 17.23 -22.14
N LEU A 90 -13.39 17.31 -22.55
CA LEU A 90 -12.36 17.99 -21.76
C LEU A 90 -12.63 19.49 -21.61
N LYS A 91 -12.89 20.18 -22.74
CA LYS A 91 -13.19 21.62 -22.76
C LYS A 91 -14.48 21.94 -22.00
N LEU A 92 -15.44 21.03 -22.05
CA LEU A 92 -16.70 21.14 -21.33
C LEU A 92 -16.52 20.92 -19.83
N LEU A 93 -15.65 19.98 -19.43
CA LEU A 93 -15.27 19.76 -18.03
C LEU A 93 -14.57 21.00 -17.45
N GLU A 94 -13.57 21.55 -18.15
CA GLU A 94 -12.87 22.77 -17.75
C GLU A 94 -13.84 23.93 -17.55
N GLY A 95 -14.76 24.14 -18.50
CA GLY A 95 -15.79 25.17 -18.41
C GLY A 95 -16.80 24.92 -17.28
N ALA A 96 -17.27 23.68 -17.11
CA ALA A 96 -18.21 23.32 -16.06
C ALA A 96 -17.61 23.49 -14.67
N ASN A 97 -16.32 23.16 -14.51
CA ASN A 97 -15.57 23.40 -13.28
C ASN A 97 -15.44 24.90 -13.00
N PHE A 98 -15.01 25.68 -14.00
CA PHE A 98 -14.84 27.13 -13.88
C PHE A 98 -16.15 27.85 -13.51
N PHE A 99 -17.25 27.53 -14.19
CA PHE A 99 -18.56 28.10 -13.91
C PHE A 99 -19.32 27.41 -12.77
N GLN A 100 -18.74 26.40 -12.12
CA GLN A 100 -19.36 25.66 -11.01
C GLN A 100 -20.74 25.08 -11.38
N ILE A 101 -20.85 24.45 -12.55
CA ILE A 101 -22.08 23.78 -13.03
C ILE A 101 -21.94 22.27 -12.76
N GLN A 102 -22.21 21.87 -11.52
CA GLN A 102 -21.95 20.52 -11.01
C GLN A 102 -22.54 19.38 -11.85
N PRO A 103 -23.81 19.43 -12.32
CA PRO A 103 -24.39 18.32 -13.09
C PRO A 103 -23.66 18.05 -14.41
N VAL A 104 -23.15 19.10 -15.08
CA VAL A 104 -22.38 18.96 -16.32
C VAL A 104 -20.97 18.47 -16.01
N HIS A 105 -20.36 18.99 -14.95
CA HIS A 105 -19.07 18.52 -14.45
C HIS A 105 -19.09 17.01 -14.20
N ASP A 106 -20.05 16.51 -13.41
CA ASP A 106 -20.15 15.09 -13.05
C ASP A 106 -20.42 14.20 -14.27
N ALA A 107 -21.25 14.68 -15.20
CA ALA A 107 -21.51 13.98 -16.44
C ALA A 107 -20.24 13.89 -17.32
N CYS A 108 -19.43 14.94 -17.38
CA CYS A 108 -18.15 14.94 -18.11
C CYS A 108 -17.14 14.00 -17.44
N VAL A 109 -16.99 14.04 -16.11
CA VAL A 109 -16.10 13.14 -15.37
C VAL A 109 -16.46 11.68 -15.63
N ASN A 110 -17.76 11.34 -15.56
CA ASN A 110 -18.22 9.98 -15.84
C ASN A 110 -18.00 9.57 -17.30
N PHE A 111 -18.28 10.46 -18.26
CA PHE A 111 -18.06 10.17 -19.67
C PHE A 111 -16.58 9.93 -19.97
N ILE A 112 -15.68 10.81 -19.49
CA ILE A 112 -14.24 10.68 -19.68
C ILE A 112 -13.74 9.39 -19.02
N SER A 113 -14.13 9.13 -17.76
CA SER A 113 -13.74 7.93 -17.02
C SER A 113 -14.12 6.63 -17.75
N ASN A 114 -15.28 6.59 -18.40
CA ASN A 114 -15.76 5.41 -19.11
C ASN A 114 -15.15 5.22 -20.51
N ASN A 115 -14.43 6.22 -21.01
CA ASN A 115 -13.82 6.22 -22.35
C ASN A 115 -12.30 6.41 -22.31
N LEU A 116 -11.66 6.14 -21.16
CA LEU A 116 -10.20 6.20 -21.02
C LEU A 116 -9.51 5.21 -21.96
N SER A 117 -8.34 5.62 -22.45
CA SER A 117 -7.46 4.83 -23.30
C SER A 117 -6.01 4.87 -22.81
N ASP A 118 -5.18 3.98 -23.36
CA ASP A 118 -3.74 3.94 -23.11
C ASP A 118 -3.03 5.26 -23.48
N LYS A 119 -3.58 6.01 -24.43
CA LYS A 119 -3.02 7.29 -24.93
C LYS A 119 -3.39 8.50 -24.09
N ASP A 120 -4.57 8.52 -23.46
CA ASP A 120 -5.08 9.70 -22.75
C ASP A 120 -5.03 9.56 -21.22
N CYS A 121 -4.89 8.36 -20.66
CA CYS A 121 -5.04 8.15 -19.22
C CYS A 121 -4.07 8.99 -18.38
N LEU A 122 -2.79 9.10 -18.79
CA LEU A 122 -1.79 9.92 -18.08
C LEU A 122 -2.13 11.42 -18.14
N GLN A 123 -2.64 11.88 -19.29
CA GLN A 123 -3.12 13.25 -19.42
C GLN A 123 -4.34 13.48 -18.52
N MET A 124 -5.29 12.54 -18.49
CA MET A 124 -6.48 12.64 -17.63
C MET A 124 -6.14 12.61 -16.13
N MET A 125 -5.11 11.87 -15.73
CA MET A 125 -4.56 11.95 -14.36
C MET A 125 -4.03 13.35 -14.03
N HIS A 126 -3.33 13.99 -14.97
CA HIS A 126 -2.83 15.35 -14.79
C HIS A 126 -3.98 16.37 -14.74
N VAL A 127 -4.95 16.25 -15.64
CA VAL A 127 -6.17 17.08 -15.66
C VAL A 127 -6.94 16.95 -14.35
N GLY A 128 -7.11 15.72 -13.84
CA GLY A 128 -7.76 15.48 -12.55
C GLY A 128 -7.08 16.22 -11.39
N ASN A 129 -5.74 16.24 -11.37
CA ASN A 129 -4.99 17.02 -10.39
C ASN A 129 -5.16 18.53 -10.56
N VAL A 130 -5.03 19.04 -11.80
CA VAL A 130 -5.08 20.50 -12.08
C VAL A 130 -6.47 21.08 -11.82
N LEU A 131 -7.52 20.35 -12.16
CA LEU A 131 -8.91 20.79 -11.96
C LEU A 131 -9.44 20.51 -10.54
N SER A 132 -8.64 19.91 -9.65
CA SER A 132 -9.08 19.43 -8.34
C SER A 132 -10.24 18.43 -8.42
N CYS A 133 -10.19 17.52 -9.40
CA CYS A 133 -11.16 16.45 -9.64
C CYS A 133 -10.56 15.08 -9.22
N PRO A 134 -10.57 14.72 -7.92
CA PRO A 134 -9.90 13.50 -7.43
C PRO A 134 -10.49 12.22 -8.01
N ASP A 135 -11.80 12.19 -8.29
CA ASP A 135 -12.46 11.01 -8.86
C ASP A 135 -11.91 10.67 -10.25
N LEU A 136 -11.64 11.68 -11.07
CA LEU A 136 -11.04 11.48 -12.40
C LEU A 136 -9.60 11.00 -12.28
N GLU A 137 -8.81 11.60 -11.38
CA GLU A 137 -7.43 11.17 -11.14
C GLU A 137 -7.37 9.70 -10.69
N ILE A 138 -8.18 9.31 -9.72
CA ILE A 138 -8.20 7.95 -9.17
C ILE A 138 -8.57 6.94 -10.26
N ARG A 139 -9.60 7.22 -11.05
CA ARG A 139 -10.05 6.33 -12.13
C ARG A 139 -9.03 6.24 -13.27
N ALA A 140 -8.45 7.37 -13.68
CA ALA A 140 -7.41 7.41 -14.71
C ALA A 140 -6.14 6.68 -14.26
N ARG A 141 -5.75 6.83 -12.99
CA ARG A 141 -4.62 6.11 -12.39
C ARG A 141 -4.89 4.62 -12.33
N SER A 142 -6.07 4.21 -11.89
CA SER A 142 -6.47 2.80 -11.85
C SER A 142 -6.39 2.15 -13.23
N TYR A 143 -6.84 2.85 -14.27
CA TYR A 143 -6.67 2.40 -15.66
C TYR A 143 -5.19 2.29 -16.06
N ALA A 144 -4.38 3.31 -15.78
CA ALA A 144 -2.96 3.33 -16.13
C ALA A 144 -2.17 2.19 -15.46
N LEU A 145 -2.51 1.85 -14.22
CA LEU A 145 -1.91 0.71 -13.50
C LEU A 145 -2.30 -0.62 -14.12
N LYS A 146 -3.56 -0.76 -14.55
CA LYS A 146 -4.08 -1.98 -15.19
C LYS A 146 -3.48 -2.23 -16.58
N GLU A 147 -3.36 -1.17 -17.39
CA GLU A 147 -2.86 -1.23 -18.77
C GLU A 147 -1.39 -0.75 -18.89
N PHE A 148 -0.61 -0.84 -17.80
CA PHE A 148 0.73 -0.26 -17.69
C PHE A 148 1.68 -0.70 -18.82
N ALA A 149 1.60 -1.96 -19.28
CA ALA A 149 2.44 -2.47 -20.36
C ALA A 149 2.20 -1.77 -21.71
N SER A 150 0.99 -1.25 -21.94
CA SER A 150 0.64 -0.45 -23.13
C SER A 150 0.97 1.02 -22.90
N VAL A 151 0.59 1.55 -21.73
CA VAL A 151 0.82 2.95 -21.34
C VAL A 151 2.31 3.31 -21.31
N SER A 152 3.17 2.42 -20.81
CA SER A 152 4.63 2.65 -20.75
C SER A 152 5.31 2.87 -22.11
N LYS A 153 4.63 2.51 -23.21
CA LYS A 153 5.14 2.65 -24.58
C LYS A 153 4.68 3.94 -25.25
N THR A 154 3.84 4.74 -24.60
CA THR A 154 3.27 5.96 -25.19
C THR A 154 4.24 7.14 -25.05
N PRO A 155 4.19 8.12 -25.98
CA PRO A 155 5.00 9.34 -25.86
C PRO A 155 4.61 10.18 -24.63
N GLU A 156 3.36 10.10 -24.17
CA GLU A 156 2.88 10.73 -22.95
C GLU A 156 3.59 10.18 -21.71
N PHE A 157 3.96 8.89 -21.71
CA PHE A 157 4.74 8.31 -20.62
C PHE A 157 6.16 8.89 -20.57
N LEU A 158 6.83 9.06 -21.72
CA LEU A 158 8.18 9.63 -21.78
C LEU A 158 8.25 11.09 -21.32
N SER A 159 7.16 11.83 -21.52
CA SER A 159 7.01 13.22 -21.09
C SER A 159 6.49 13.37 -19.64
N SER A 160 6.18 12.27 -18.96
CA SER A 160 5.72 12.29 -17.57
C SER A 160 6.80 12.80 -16.61
N THR A 161 6.35 13.41 -15.50
CA THR A 161 7.25 13.89 -14.44
C THR A 161 7.74 12.74 -13.56
N LYS A 162 8.90 12.90 -12.90
CA LYS A 162 9.41 11.94 -11.90
C LYS A 162 8.36 11.59 -10.85
N SER A 163 7.64 12.58 -10.33
CA SER A 163 6.61 12.36 -9.31
C SER A 163 5.46 11.47 -9.81
N GLN A 164 5.02 11.66 -11.06
CA GLN A 164 4.00 10.80 -11.66
C GLN A 164 4.51 9.39 -11.89
N LEU A 165 5.76 9.24 -12.37
CA LEU A 165 6.37 7.93 -12.58
C LEU A 165 6.47 7.15 -11.27
N ILE A 166 6.99 7.77 -10.19
CA ILE A 166 7.08 7.17 -8.85
C ILE A 166 5.71 6.71 -8.37
N LYS A 167 4.67 7.55 -8.49
CA LYS A 167 3.30 7.21 -8.09
C LYS A 167 2.76 5.95 -8.79
N LEU A 168 3.19 5.69 -10.03
CA LEU A 168 2.80 4.48 -10.78
C LEU A 168 3.64 3.28 -10.35
N ILE A 169 4.97 3.38 -10.42
CA ILE A 169 5.87 2.24 -10.20
C ILE A 169 5.98 1.83 -8.73
N SER A 170 5.64 2.69 -7.78
CA SER A 170 5.57 2.32 -6.35
C SER A 170 4.30 1.54 -5.99
N SER A 171 3.29 1.48 -6.86
CA SER A 171 2.00 0.85 -6.57
C SER A 171 2.04 -0.67 -6.68
N ASP A 172 1.53 -1.36 -5.66
CA ASP A 172 1.34 -2.83 -5.67
C ASP A 172 0.27 -3.28 -6.68
N ASP A 173 -0.68 -2.40 -7.03
CA ASP A 173 -1.77 -2.66 -7.98
C ASP A 173 -1.32 -2.57 -9.45
N LEU A 174 -0.04 -2.25 -9.71
CA LEU A 174 0.51 -2.19 -11.05
C LEU A 174 0.49 -3.57 -11.70
N SER A 175 -0.21 -3.68 -12.83
CA SER A 175 -0.47 -4.93 -13.53
C SER A 175 0.52 -5.16 -14.69
N ALA A 176 1.80 -5.34 -14.36
CA ALA A 176 2.84 -5.73 -15.31
C ALA A 176 3.95 -6.56 -14.64
N THR A 177 4.72 -7.29 -15.44
CA THR A 177 5.90 -8.01 -14.94
C THR A 177 7.04 -7.02 -14.63
N GLU A 178 7.97 -7.41 -13.77
CA GLU A 178 9.06 -6.50 -13.37
C GLU A 178 10.01 -6.17 -14.52
N GLU A 179 10.13 -7.04 -15.54
CA GLU A 179 10.88 -6.76 -16.76
C GLU A 179 10.26 -5.60 -17.54
N VAL A 180 8.91 -5.53 -17.59
CA VAL A 180 8.19 -4.42 -18.22
C VAL A 180 8.40 -3.14 -17.42
N VAL A 181 8.33 -3.21 -16.08
CA VAL A 181 8.58 -2.05 -15.21
C VAL A 181 10.01 -1.53 -15.37
N TYR A 182 11.01 -2.41 -15.33
CA TYR A 182 12.41 -2.05 -15.57
C TYR A 182 12.62 -1.42 -16.93
N THR A 183 12.10 -2.05 -17.99
CA THR A 183 12.20 -1.53 -19.35
C THR A 183 11.56 -0.14 -19.46
N ALA A 184 10.40 0.06 -18.85
CA ALA A 184 9.71 1.35 -18.83
C ALA A 184 10.53 2.43 -18.12
N VAL A 185 11.08 2.14 -16.94
CA VAL A 185 11.93 3.08 -16.18
C VAL A 185 13.19 3.41 -16.98
N MET A 186 13.90 2.42 -17.53
CA MET A 186 15.08 2.65 -18.35
C MET A 186 14.76 3.47 -19.59
N THR A 187 13.63 3.21 -20.26
CA THR A 187 13.20 3.98 -21.44
C THR A 187 12.90 5.43 -21.07
N TRP A 188 12.30 5.67 -19.90
CA TRP A 188 12.06 7.01 -19.37
C TRP A 188 13.36 7.75 -19.02
N ILE A 189 14.32 7.09 -18.39
CA ILE A 189 15.62 7.69 -18.06
C ILE A 189 16.40 8.03 -19.33
N ASN A 190 16.48 7.08 -20.28
CA ASN A 190 17.24 7.23 -21.51
C ASN A 190 16.69 8.33 -22.43
N HIS A 191 15.40 8.67 -22.31
CA HIS A 191 14.79 9.77 -23.08
C HIS A 191 15.40 11.15 -22.77
N ASP A 192 15.91 11.35 -21.56
CA ASP A 192 16.59 12.59 -21.15
C ASP A 192 17.70 12.26 -20.15
N THR A 193 18.74 11.60 -20.67
CA THR A 193 19.79 10.96 -19.84
C THR A 193 20.52 11.99 -18.97
N ASP A 194 20.79 13.18 -19.49
CA ASP A 194 21.56 14.20 -18.78
C ASP A 194 20.85 14.68 -17.51
N GLU A 195 19.52 14.86 -17.56
CA GLU A 195 18.75 15.31 -16.41
C GLU A 195 18.24 14.18 -15.52
N ARG A 196 17.95 13.00 -16.09
CA ARG A 196 17.26 11.90 -15.38
C ARG A 196 18.18 10.85 -14.79
N ASN A 197 19.44 10.75 -15.21
CA ASN A 197 20.38 9.75 -14.68
C ASN A 197 20.62 9.94 -13.16
N LYS A 198 20.53 11.17 -12.65
CA LYS A 198 20.59 11.46 -11.20
C LYS A 198 19.46 10.78 -10.40
N ASP A 199 18.34 10.47 -11.04
CA ASP A 199 17.18 9.82 -10.42
C ASP A 199 17.22 8.28 -10.53
N MET A 200 18.24 7.72 -11.19
CA MET A 200 18.38 6.28 -11.47
C MET A 200 18.24 5.43 -10.19
N LYS A 201 19.01 5.76 -9.15
CA LYS A 201 19.03 4.96 -7.92
C LYS A 201 17.65 4.88 -7.26
N GLU A 202 17.01 6.03 -7.05
CA GLU A 202 15.69 6.13 -6.43
C GLU A 202 14.61 5.39 -7.23
N LEU A 203 14.66 5.47 -8.56
CA LEU A 203 13.70 4.76 -9.41
C LEU A 203 13.94 3.24 -9.40
N MET A 204 15.19 2.79 -9.36
CA MET A 204 15.54 1.36 -9.30
C MET A 204 15.18 0.71 -7.96
N GLU A 205 15.14 1.47 -6.86
CA GLU A 205 14.65 0.98 -5.56
C GLU A 205 13.17 0.56 -5.62
N LEU A 206 12.40 1.09 -6.57
CA LEU A 206 10.99 0.77 -6.77
C LEU A 206 10.78 -0.42 -7.72
N VAL A 207 11.83 -0.89 -8.39
CA VAL A 207 11.80 -2.07 -9.27
C VAL A 207 12.14 -3.32 -8.46
N ARG A 208 11.31 -4.36 -8.59
CA ARG A 208 11.39 -5.56 -7.73
C ARG A 208 12.17 -6.67 -8.42
N PHE A 209 13.49 -6.48 -8.54
CA PHE A 209 14.42 -7.47 -9.12
C PHE A 209 14.23 -8.93 -8.65
N PRO A 210 13.83 -9.23 -7.40
CA PRO A 210 13.54 -10.61 -6.98
C PRO A 210 12.48 -11.35 -7.82
N PHE A 211 11.57 -10.63 -8.48
CA PHE A 211 10.49 -11.21 -9.28
C PHE A 211 10.76 -11.18 -10.79
N MET A 212 11.96 -10.77 -11.22
CA MET A 212 12.38 -10.90 -12.62
C MET A 212 12.82 -12.32 -12.93
N ASP A 213 12.64 -12.74 -14.17
CA ASP A 213 13.29 -13.92 -14.71
C ASP A 213 14.82 -13.85 -14.56
N LYS A 214 15.42 -14.97 -14.16
CA LYS A 214 16.85 -15.05 -13.86
C LYS A 214 17.72 -14.77 -15.09
N GLN A 215 17.30 -15.26 -16.26
CA GLN A 215 18.02 -15.03 -17.50
C GLN A 215 17.89 -13.57 -17.92
N TYR A 216 16.70 -12.99 -17.84
CA TYR A 216 16.49 -11.58 -18.14
C TYR A 216 17.33 -10.66 -17.24
N PHE A 217 17.36 -10.91 -15.93
CA PHE A 217 18.15 -10.14 -14.97
C PHE A 217 19.64 -10.16 -15.32
N PHE A 218 20.18 -11.34 -15.61
CA PHE A 218 21.58 -11.49 -16.01
C PHE A 218 21.88 -10.77 -17.32
N GLU A 219 21.04 -10.94 -18.35
CA GLU A 219 21.32 -10.45 -19.70
C GLU A 219 21.09 -8.94 -19.88
N ASN A 220 20.14 -8.34 -19.15
CA ASN A 220 19.68 -6.96 -19.39
C ASN A 220 19.94 -5.99 -18.23
N VAL A 221 20.02 -6.50 -16.99
CA VAL A 221 20.24 -5.67 -15.80
C VAL A 221 21.71 -5.69 -15.40
N GLU A 222 22.32 -6.87 -15.29
CA GLU A 222 23.73 -6.97 -14.86
C GLU A 222 24.75 -6.48 -15.89
N THR A 223 24.42 -6.64 -17.17
CA THR A 223 25.25 -6.19 -18.28
C THR A 223 25.26 -4.67 -18.44
N ASN A 224 24.24 -3.96 -17.93
CA ASN A 224 24.13 -2.51 -18.03
C ASN A 224 25.15 -1.81 -17.12
N GLU A 225 26.02 -0.99 -17.71
CA GLU A 225 27.11 -0.31 -16.99
C GLU A 225 26.60 0.79 -16.03
N GLU A 226 25.54 1.51 -16.40
CA GLU A 226 24.99 2.60 -15.58
C GLU A 226 24.38 2.05 -14.28
N ILE A 227 23.62 0.95 -14.39
CA ILE A 227 23.06 0.25 -13.24
C ILE A 227 24.16 -0.30 -12.33
N ARG A 228 25.20 -0.90 -12.92
CA ARG A 228 26.32 -1.47 -12.17
C ARG A 228 27.07 -0.42 -11.34
N ASN A 229 27.20 0.80 -11.87
CA ASN A 229 27.90 1.89 -11.21
C ASN A 229 27.04 2.57 -10.14
N SER A 230 25.74 2.76 -10.40
CA SER A 230 24.86 3.57 -9.54
C SER A 230 24.04 2.77 -8.52
N CYS A 231 23.81 1.47 -8.76
CA CYS A 231 22.83 0.66 -8.02
C CYS A 231 23.41 -0.67 -7.47
N GLN A 232 24.69 -0.69 -7.12
CA GLN A 232 25.40 -1.93 -6.76
C GLN A 232 24.82 -2.65 -5.52
N ASP A 233 24.31 -1.89 -4.55
CA ASP A 233 23.58 -2.37 -3.38
C ASP A 233 22.28 -3.11 -3.78
N ILE A 234 21.46 -2.47 -4.61
CA ILE A 234 20.18 -3.01 -5.12
C ILE A 234 20.43 -4.29 -5.91
N MET A 235 21.47 -4.29 -6.75
CA MET A 235 21.90 -5.45 -7.55
C MET A 235 22.36 -6.62 -6.68
N THR A 236 23.13 -6.33 -5.63
CA THR A 236 23.63 -7.36 -4.71
C THR A 236 22.47 -7.99 -3.94
N GLU A 237 21.49 -7.21 -3.49
CA GLU A 237 20.26 -7.74 -2.91
C GLU A 237 19.47 -8.59 -3.92
N GLY A 238 19.26 -8.09 -5.14
CA GLY A 238 18.55 -8.82 -6.20
C GLY A 238 19.15 -10.20 -6.46
N ARG A 239 20.49 -10.30 -6.57
CA ARG A 239 21.22 -11.58 -6.68
C ARG A 239 20.93 -12.49 -5.50
N ARG A 240 21.02 -11.95 -4.29
CA ARG A 240 20.81 -12.72 -3.06
C ARG A 240 19.39 -13.26 -3.01
N CYS A 241 18.39 -12.45 -3.36
CA CYS A 241 17.00 -12.89 -3.46
C CYS A 241 16.79 -13.94 -4.55
N GLN A 242 17.49 -13.87 -5.68
CA GLN A 242 17.39 -14.89 -6.73
C GLN A 242 18.07 -16.22 -6.39
N LEU A 243 19.15 -16.17 -5.61
CA LEU A 243 19.88 -17.34 -5.10
C LEU A 243 19.16 -18.01 -3.94
N PHE A 244 18.53 -17.20 -3.10
CA PHE A 244 17.76 -17.58 -1.93
C PHE A 244 16.34 -17.00 -2.08
N PRO A 245 15.55 -17.49 -3.05
CA PRO A 245 14.17 -17.05 -3.19
C PRO A 245 13.44 -17.41 -1.91
N ARG A 246 12.53 -16.54 -1.43
CA ARG A 246 11.68 -16.80 -0.25
C ARG A 246 12.36 -16.65 1.12
N GLU A 247 13.57 -16.10 1.12
CA GLU A 247 14.46 -16.11 2.29
C GLU A 247 14.84 -14.69 2.77
N ILE A 248 14.62 -13.67 1.93
CA ILE A 248 14.90 -12.26 2.22
C ILE A 248 13.57 -11.52 2.28
N GLU A 249 13.36 -10.74 3.33
CA GLU A 249 12.24 -9.81 3.44
C GLU A 249 12.73 -8.38 3.25
N SER A 250 12.20 -7.71 2.24
CA SER A 250 12.38 -6.27 1.99
C SER A 250 11.12 -5.72 1.32
N PRO A 251 10.94 -4.38 1.25
CA PRO A 251 9.84 -3.81 0.47
C PRO A 251 9.81 -4.30 -1.00
N ARG A 252 10.97 -4.69 -1.56
CA ARG A 252 11.12 -5.23 -2.92
C ARG A 252 10.79 -6.73 -3.04
N THR A 253 10.56 -7.45 -1.95
CA THR A 253 10.15 -8.86 -1.96
C THR A 253 8.65 -9.03 -1.82
N ARG A 254 7.87 -7.93 -1.85
CA ARG A 254 6.42 -7.96 -1.95
C ARG A 254 6.00 -8.10 -3.42
N PRO A 255 5.20 -9.13 -3.79
CA PRO A 255 4.77 -9.29 -5.17
C PRO A 255 3.78 -8.20 -5.59
N ARG A 256 3.83 -7.77 -6.86
CA ARG A 256 2.75 -6.97 -7.47
C ARG A 256 1.55 -7.86 -7.80
N GLN A 257 0.39 -7.25 -8.02
CA GLN A 257 -0.82 -7.96 -8.45
C GLN A 257 -0.61 -8.83 -9.70
N ALA A 258 0.22 -8.39 -10.66
CA ALA A 258 0.51 -9.13 -11.89
C ALA A 258 1.37 -10.40 -11.69
N SER A 259 1.94 -10.63 -10.51
CA SER A 259 2.71 -11.85 -10.22
C SER A 259 1.86 -13.12 -10.18
N GLY A 260 0.52 -12.99 -10.12
CA GLY A 260 -0.39 -14.11 -9.88
C GLY A 260 -0.47 -14.56 -8.41
N LEU A 261 0.36 -13.97 -7.54
CA LEU A 261 0.29 -14.15 -6.09
C LEU A 261 -0.67 -13.13 -5.49
N ARG A 262 -1.39 -13.54 -4.44
CA ARG A 262 -2.28 -12.66 -3.68
C ARG A 262 -1.82 -12.61 -2.23
N GLU A 263 -1.70 -11.41 -1.67
CA GLU A 263 -1.51 -11.25 -0.23
C GLU A 263 -2.77 -11.72 0.52
N ALA A 264 -2.56 -12.48 1.57
CA ALA A 264 -3.61 -12.93 2.45
C ALA A 264 -3.11 -12.89 3.90
N VAL A 265 -4.04 -12.63 4.82
CA VAL A 265 -3.81 -12.75 6.25
C VAL A 265 -4.18 -14.16 6.66
N VAL A 266 -3.29 -14.81 7.39
CA VAL A 266 -3.52 -16.12 8.00
C VAL A 266 -3.61 -15.93 9.51
N VAL A 267 -4.68 -16.43 10.11
CA VAL A 267 -4.85 -16.50 11.57
C VAL A 267 -4.74 -17.97 11.97
N ILE A 268 -3.82 -18.25 12.87
CA ILE A 268 -3.50 -19.60 13.33
C ILE A 268 -3.99 -19.73 14.76
N GLY A 269 -5.08 -20.47 14.92
CA GLY A 269 -5.75 -20.69 16.20
C GLY A 269 -6.42 -19.44 16.80
N TRP A 270 -7.25 -19.68 17.80
CA TRP A 270 -7.79 -18.67 18.71
C TRP A 270 -8.40 -19.33 19.95
N ILE A 271 -8.47 -18.56 21.04
CA ILE A 271 -9.17 -18.93 22.27
C ILE A 271 -10.48 -18.12 22.29
N ASN A 272 -11.62 -18.79 22.52
CA ASN A 272 -12.89 -18.12 22.71
C ASN A 272 -13.31 -18.25 24.18
N GLU A 273 -13.44 -17.12 24.89
CA GLU A 273 -13.90 -17.05 26.28
C GLU A 273 -15.42 -16.88 26.37
N ASP A 274 -16.21 -17.70 25.66
CA ASP A 274 -17.66 -17.72 25.89
C ASP A 274 -17.95 -18.40 27.24
N GLU A 275 -18.51 -17.65 28.21
CA GLU A 275 -18.75 -17.99 29.63
C GLU A 275 -19.46 -19.34 29.92
N ASN A 276 -20.01 -20.04 28.92
CA ASN A 276 -20.79 -21.27 29.11
C ASN A 276 -20.20 -22.52 28.43
N THR A 277 -19.04 -22.42 27.78
CA THR A 277 -18.32 -23.58 27.24
C THR A 277 -16.88 -23.51 27.67
N VAL A 278 -16.43 -24.50 28.44
CA VAL A 278 -15.00 -24.75 28.71
C VAL A 278 -14.23 -24.51 27.42
N GLY A 279 -13.33 -23.52 27.43
CA GLY A 279 -12.65 -22.95 26.27
C GLY A 279 -12.26 -24.03 25.27
N ARG A 280 -13.04 -24.14 24.19
CA ARG A 280 -12.65 -24.98 23.06
C ARG A 280 -11.70 -24.16 22.23
N ASN A 281 -10.41 -24.45 22.37
CA ASN A 281 -9.37 -23.87 21.55
C ASN A 281 -9.62 -24.28 20.11
N SER A 282 -9.69 -23.29 19.22
CA SER A 282 -9.73 -23.59 17.81
C SER A 282 -8.31 -23.91 17.36
N CYS A 283 -8.09 -25.14 16.91
CA CYS A 283 -6.86 -25.54 16.22
C CYS A 283 -6.99 -25.35 14.70
N SER A 284 -7.85 -24.43 14.25
CA SER A 284 -7.99 -24.17 12.81
C SER A 284 -7.07 -23.04 12.36
N ILE A 285 -6.54 -23.21 11.16
CA ILE A 285 -5.85 -22.16 10.41
C ILE A 285 -6.85 -21.58 9.44
N THR A 286 -7.10 -20.28 9.56
CA THR A 286 -8.01 -19.54 8.68
C THR A 286 -7.27 -18.49 7.89
N MET A 287 -7.79 -18.12 6.73
CA MET A 287 -7.18 -17.14 5.86
C MET A 287 -8.22 -16.20 5.25
N THR A 288 -7.83 -14.95 4.99
CA THR A 288 -8.63 -14.00 4.22
C THR A 288 -7.72 -13.16 3.32
N SER A 289 -8.20 -12.81 2.13
CA SER A 289 -7.49 -11.89 1.22
C SER A 289 -8.19 -10.53 1.07
N ASP A 290 -9.26 -10.34 1.85
CA ASP A 290 -10.05 -9.12 1.84
C ASP A 290 -9.35 -8.04 2.65
N ALA A 291 -9.34 -6.82 2.12
CA ALA A 291 -8.74 -5.68 2.80
C ALA A 291 -9.53 -5.29 4.06
N GLU A 292 -10.84 -5.54 4.07
CA GLU A 292 -11.72 -5.27 5.21
C GLU A 292 -12.41 -6.59 5.57
N PRO A 293 -11.73 -7.46 6.33
CA PRO A 293 -12.23 -8.81 6.56
C PRO A 293 -13.52 -8.76 7.37
N THR A 294 -14.55 -9.41 6.84
CA THR A 294 -15.82 -9.68 7.51
C THR A 294 -15.84 -11.11 8.01
N SER A 295 -16.77 -11.47 8.91
CA SER A 295 -16.89 -12.84 9.41
C SER A 295 -17.04 -13.88 8.29
N SER A 296 -17.66 -13.52 7.16
CA SER A 296 -17.81 -14.39 5.98
C SER A 296 -16.63 -14.40 5.02
N SER A 297 -15.63 -13.53 5.21
CA SER A 297 -14.44 -13.46 4.33
C SER A 297 -13.36 -14.48 4.68
N TRP A 298 -13.44 -15.08 5.87
CA TRP A 298 -12.48 -16.06 6.35
C TRP A 298 -12.80 -17.45 5.78
N ILE A 299 -11.76 -18.11 5.30
CA ILE A 299 -11.82 -19.49 4.81
C ILE A 299 -10.94 -20.39 5.66
N ASP A 300 -11.43 -21.58 5.98
CA ASP A 300 -10.63 -22.61 6.64
C ASP A 300 -9.59 -23.16 5.65
N VAL A 301 -8.33 -23.15 6.08
CA VAL A 301 -7.19 -23.62 5.28
C VAL A 301 -6.87 -25.07 5.65
N THR A 302 -6.63 -25.32 6.94
CA THR A 302 -6.27 -26.64 7.48
C THR A 302 -6.45 -26.66 9.00
N GLU A 303 -6.32 -27.83 9.60
CA GLU A 303 -6.22 -28.00 11.06
C GLU A 303 -4.76 -28.22 11.46
N LEU A 304 -4.43 -27.94 12.72
CA LEU A 304 -3.10 -28.24 13.25
C LEU A 304 -2.81 -29.76 13.22
N PRO A 305 -1.53 -30.17 13.09
CA PRO A 305 -1.15 -31.58 13.10
C PRO A 305 -1.64 -32.31 14.36
N GLU A 306 -2.01 -33.59 14.22
CA GLU A 306 -2.29 -34.45 15.38
C GLU A 306 -1.06 -34.53 16.30
N GLY A 307 -1.25 -34.33 17.60
CA GLY A 307 -0.17 -34.31 18.59
C GLY A 307 0.52 -32.95 18.77
N PHE A 308 0.06 -31.89 18.08
CA PHE A 308 0.34 -30.50 18.45
C PHE A 308 -0.50 -30.14 19.69
N GLU A 309 -0.28 -30.89 20.78
CA GLU A 309 -0.90 -30.74 22.09
C GLU A 309 -0.12 -29.68 22.88
N GLY A 310 -0.09 -28.45 22.39
CA GLY A 310 0.37 -27.34 23.21
C GLY A 310 -0.58 -27.24 24.40
N ASP A 311 -0.05 -27.17 25.64
CA ASP A 311 -0.84 -26.67 26.77
C ASP A 311 -1.36 -25.29 26.34
N CYS A 312 -2.69 -25.21 26.20
CA CYS A 312 -3.39 -24.21 25.39
C CYS A 312 -3.44 -22.81 26.03
N GLU A 313 -2.46 -22.50 26.87
CA GLU A 313 -2.40 -21.27 27.63
C GLU A 313 -1.72 -20.16 26.82
N TYR A 314 -1.02 -20.46 25.71
CA TYR A 314 -0.18 -19.50 24.99
C TYR A 314 -0.14 -19.62 23.45
N PRO A 315 0.09 -18.52 22.71
CA PRO A 315 0.12 -18.50 21.25
C PRO A 315 1.33 -19.25 20.66
N PHE A 316 1.10 -19.98 19.57
CA PHE A 316 2.14 -20.73 18.87
C PHE A 316 3.17 -19.81 18.20
N PRO A 317 4.48 -20.09 18.32
CA PRO A 317 5.50 -19.44 17.53
C PRO A 317 5.35 -19.85 16.05
N VAL A 318 5.19 -18.85 15.18
CA VAL A 318 4.94 -19.00 13.74
C VAL A 318 5.93 -18.15 12.96
N ALA A 319 6.38 -18.68 11.83
CA ALA A 319 7.15 -17.96 10.82
C ALA A 319 6.62 -18.28 9.42
N VAL A 320 6.50 -17.24 8.58
CA VAL A 320 6.17 -17.42 7.16
C VAL A 320 7.46 -17.55 6.38
N LEU A 321 7.67 -18.70 5.75
CA LEU A 321 8.79 -18.97 4.87
C LEU A 321 8.38 -18.60 3.44
N GLY A 322 8.92 -17.48 2.96
CA GLY A 322 8.71 -17.05 1.59
C GLY A 322 7.37 -16.39 1.34
N THR A 323 6.64 -16.96 0.38
CA THR A 323 5.37 -16.42 -0.11
C THR A 323 4.16 -17.15 0.45
N SER A 324 4.33 -18.32 1.08
CA SER A 324 3.19 -19.20 1.41
C SER A 324 3.45 -20.30 2.44
N ASP A 325 4.68 -20.78 2.60
CA ASP A 325 4.96 -21.89 3.51
C ASP A 325 4.91 -21.38 4.96
N ILE A 326 4.27 -22.11 5.87
CA ILE A 326 4.15 -21.73 7.28
C ILE A 326 4.97 -22.71 8.11
N LEU A 327 5.96 -22.20 8.83
CA LEU A 327 6.66 -22.98 9.84
C LEU A 327 6.08 -22.64 11.20
N MET A 328 5.74 -23.69 11.94
CA MET A 328 5.34 -23.59 13.33
C MET A 328 6.29 -24.41 14.19
N SER A 329 6.41 -24.01 15.45
CA SER A 329 7.10 -24.81 16.45
C SER A 329 6.26 -24.93 17.70
N ASP A 330 6.36 -26.06 18.37
CA ASP A 330 5.82 -26.29 19.70
C ASP A 330 6.84 -27.09 20.49
N GLN A 331 7.22 -26.60 21.67
CA GLN A 331 8.24 -27.20 22.53
C GLN A 331 9.57 -27.43 21.78
N GLN A 332 9.86 -28.67 21.41
CA GLN A 332 11.03 -29.07 20.64
C GLN A 332 10.70 -29.40 19.18
N ASP A 333 9.43 -29.61 18.87
CA ASP A 333 8.96 -29.99 17.55
C ASP A 333 8.84 -28.79 16.62
N ALA A 334 9.14 -29.01 15.34
CA ALA A 334 8.96 -28.05 14.28
C ALA A 334 8.18 -28.69 13.13
N TRP A 335 7.22 -27.96 12.60
CA TRP A 335 6.30 -28.43 11.55
C TRP A 335 6.24 -27.42 10.43
N LEU A 336 6.21 -27.92 9.20
CA LEU A 336 6.08 -27.12 7.99
C LEU A 336 4.75 -27.42 7.32
N TYR A 337 3.90 -26.42 7.19
CA TYR A 337 2.73 -26.47 6.34
C TYR A 337 3.07 -25.91 4.96
N GLN A 338 2.90 -26.74 3.94
CA GLN A 338 3.11 -26.37 2.55
C GLN A 338 1.75 -26.09 1.92
N LEU A 339 1.43 -24.80 1.76
CA LEU A 339 0.11 -24.36 1.28
C LEU A 339 -0.23 -24.96 -0.09
N GLU A 340 0.74 -25.04 -1.01
CA GLU A 340 0.54 -25.60 -2.36
C GLU A 340 0.14 -27.08 -2.33
N LEU A 341 0.62 -27.83 -1.34
CA LEU A 341 0.34 -29.26 -1.17
C LEU A 341 -0.82 -29.52 -0.21
N ASN A 342 -1.29 -28.47 0.49
CA ASN A 342 -2.20 -28.53 1.62
C ASN A 342 -1.82 -29.67 2.60
N SER A 343 -0.54 -29.70 3.01
CA SER A 343 -0.03 -30.78 3.84
C SER A 343 0.99 -30.31 4.86
N TRP A 344 1.01 -31.02 5.99
CA TRP A 344 1.97 -30.84 7.07
C TRP A 344 3.13 -31.83 6.93
N SER A 345 4.33 -31.35 7.20
CA SER A 345 5.55 -32.15 7.28
C SER A 345 6.27 -31.87 8.60
N LYS A 346 6.59 -32.93 9.35
CA LYS A 346 7.42 -32.82 10.56
C LYS A 346 8.88 -32.58 10.15
N LEU A 347 9.49 -31.57 10.75
CA LEU A 347 10.89 -31.19 10.51
C LEU A 347 11.80 -31.75 11.61
N ALA A 348 13.12 -31.51 11.48
CA ALA A 348 14.05 -31.77 12.56
C ALA A 348 13.68 -30.99 13.83
N GLN A 349 13.82 -31.65 14.96
CA GLN A 349 13.56 -31.09 16.28
C GLN A 349 14.63 -30.06 16.66
N MET A 350 14.24 -29.03 17.40
CA MET A 350 15.16 -28.08 18.02
C MET A 350 16.07 -28.78 19.02
N ASN A 351 17.23 -28.20 19.31
CA ASN A 351 18.18 -28.76 20.25
C ASN A 351 17.71 -28.60 21.70
N LEU A 352 17.01 -27.49 22.01
CA LEU A 352 16.39 -27.24 23.30
C LEU A 352 14.87 -27.22 23.18
N GLU A 353 14.21 -27.73 24.20
CA GLU A 353 12.78 -27.53 24.43
C GLU A 353 12.54 -26.09 24.90
N ARG A 354 11.57 -25.41 24.27
CA ARG A 354 11.32 -23.98 24.46
C ARG A 354 9.82 -23.66 24.46
N TYR A 355 9.42 -22.76 25.34
CA TYR A 355 8.09 -22.16 25.37
C TYR A 355 8.18 -20.65 25.21
N HIS A 356 7.13 -19.99 24.72
CA HIS A 356 7.07 -18.51 24.57
C HIS A 356 8.21 -17.88 23.75
N HIS A 357 8.94 -18.67 22.96
CA HIS A 357 9.94 -18.16 22.03
C HIS A 357 9.25 -17.50 20.84
N ARG A 358 10.02 -16.76 20.05
CA ARG A 358 9.55 -16.22 18.78
C ARG A 358 10.35 -16.82 17.64
N LEU A 359 9.66 -17.04 16.52
CA LEU A 359 10.31 -17.39 15.26
C LEU A 359 10.43 -16.15 14.38
N SER A 360 11.54 -16.06 13.66
CA SER A 360 11.73 -15.05 12.61
C SER A 360 12.49 -15.65 11.43
N VAL A 361 12.30 -15.09 10.24
CA VAL A 361 12.95 -15.56 9.02
C VAL A 361 13.92 -14.50 8.54
N LEU A 362 15.20 -14.86 8.40
CA LEU A 362 16.19 -13.97 7.82
C LEU A 362 17.22 -14.74 7.00
N TYR A 363 17.40 -14.34 5.75
CA TYR A 363 18.17 -15.11 4.77
C TYR A 363 17.78 -16.58 4.76
N GLY A 364 16.48 -16.85 4.95
CA GLY A 364 15.87 -18.17 4.74
C GLY A 364 16.08 -19.18 5.81
N LYS A 365 16.81 -18.75 6.81
CA LYS A 365 16.94 -19.49 8.04
C LYS A 365 15.87 -19.01 8.98
N VAL A 366 15.33 -19.96 9.73
CA VAL A 366 14.38 -19.64 10.80
C VAL A 366 15.15 -19.55 12.10
N TYR A 367 15.00 -18.43 12.79
CA TYR A 367 15.61 -18.16 14.08
C TYR A 367 14.56 -18.37 15.16
N ALA A 368 14.77 -19.37 16.01
CA ALA A 368 14.05 -19.52 17.27
C ALA A 368 14.81 -18.75 18.35
N ILE A 369 14.18 -17.71 18.88
CA ILE A 369 14.84 -16.73 19.75
C ILE A 369 14.22 -16.76 21.14
N GLY A 370 15.06 -16.93 22.16
CA GLY A 370 14.67 -16.85 23.57
C GLY A 370 13.66 -17.93 23.98
N GLY A 371 12.68 -17.51 24.78
CA GLY A 371 11.67 -18.38 25.38
C GLY A 371 12.01 -18.78 26.81
N THR A 372 11.33 -19.80 27.32
CA THR A 372 11.62 -20.46 28.59
C THR A 372 11.88 -21.94 28.37
N ASP A 373 12.65 -22.57 29.25
CA ASP A 373 12.69 -24.03 29.34
C ASP A 373 11.48 -24.59 30.11
N ARG A 374 11.46 -25.91 30.30
CA ARG A 374 10.42 -26.63 31.04
C ARG A 374 10.29 -26.19 32.51
N ASP A 375 11.34 -25.62 33.10
CA ASP A 375 11.35 -25.14 34.48
C ASP A 375 10.96 -23.64 34.56
N ASN A 376 10.44 -23.07 33.47
CA ASN A 376 10.13 -21.65 33.30
C ASN A 376 11.35 -20.73 33.46
N THR A 377 12.56 -21.24 33.21
CA THR A 377 13.77 -20.42 33.23
C THR A 377 13.91 -19.67 31.90
N PRO A 378 14.01 -18.34 31.90
CA PRO A 378 14.24 -17.56 30.69
C PRO A 378 15.51 -17.99 29.95
N LEU A 379 15.41 -18.14 28.63
CA LEU A 379 16.50 -18.55 27.75
C LEU A 379 17.07 -17.35 27.00
N SER A 380 18.41 -17.30 26.89
CA SER A 380 19.12 -16.39 25.98
C SER A 380 19.53 -17.08 24.68
N SER A 381 19.41 -18.41 24.62
CA SER A 381 19.86 -19.18 23.47
C SER A 381 19.02 -18.87 22.23
N VAL A 382 19.69 -18.86 21.08
CA VAL A 382 19.07 -18.69 19.77
C VAL A 382 19.42 -19.92 18.95
N GLU A 383 18.44 -20.49 18.25
CA GLU A 383 18.65 -21.59 17.34
C GLU A 383 18.28 -21.21 15.92
N VAL A 384 19.06 -21.70 14.96
CA VAL A 384 18.95 -21.35 13.55
C VAL A 384 18.70 -22.62 12.76
N TYR A 385 17.52 -22.71 12.14
CA TYR A 385 17.12 -23.79 11.26
C TYR A 385 17.60 -23.54 9.83
N ASP A 386 18.34 -24.49 9.28
CA ASP A 386 18.70 -24.54 7.87
C ASP A 386 17.81 -25.56 7.15
N ARG A 387 16.87 -25.07 6.34
CA ARG A 387 15.90 -25.90 5.59
C ARG A 387 16.60 -26.87 4.63
N ARG A 388 17.76 -26.52 4.07
CA ARG A 388 18.49 -27.37 3.11
C ARG A 388 19.12 -28.58 3.80
N GLN A 389 19.54 -28.39 5.05
CA GLN A 389 20.13 -29.44 5.87
C GLN A 389 19.10 -30.16 6.74
N ASN A 390 17.88 -29.60 6.85
CA ASN A 390 16.88 -30.02 7.82
C ASN A 390 17.49 -30.16 9.21
N LYS A 391 18.12 -29.09 9.70
CA LYS A 391 18.89 -29.11 10.95
C LYS A 391 18.86 -27.77 11.67
N TRP A 392 18.71 -27.82 12.99
CA TRP A 392 18.90 -26.69 13.89
C TRP A 392 20.35 -26.61 14.36
N THR A 393 20.88 -25.40 14.38
CA THR A 393 22.24 -25.08 14.84
C THR A 393 22.19 -23.94 15.85
N GLU A 394 23.16 -23.90 16.75
CA GLU A 394 23.26 -22.82 17.73
C GLU A 394 23.61 -21.49 17.03
N GLY A 395 22.83 -20.45 17.33
CA GLY A 395 23.04 -19.08 16.89
C GLY A 395 23.74 -18.23 17.96
N VAL A 396 23.87 -16.92 17.69
CA VAL A 396 24.43 -15.97 18.65
C VAL A 396 23.42 -15.74 19.78
N PRO A 397 23.75 -16.02 21.05
CA PRO A 397 22.81 -15.87 22.16
C PRO A 397 22.50 -14.40 22.46
N LEU A 398 21.30 -14.14 22.95
CA LEU A 398 20.88 -12.82 23.43
C LEU A 398 21.75 -12.35 24.61
N PRO A 399 22.03 -11.04 24.72
CA PRO A 399 22.75 -10.49 25.88
C PRO A 399 22.00 -10.70 27.21
N GLN A 400 20.67 -10.74 27.15
CA GLN A 400 19.79 -10.98 28.29
C GLN A 400 18.73 -12.02 27.91
N PRO A 401 18.55 -13.08 28.72
CA PRO A 401 17.53 -14.09 28.48
C PRO A 401 16.12 -13.48 28.59
N ARG A 402 15.18 -13.93 27.75
CA ARG A 402 13.84 -13.35 27.71
C ARG A 402 12.81 -14.25 27.03
N TYR A 403 11.54 -14.05 27.38
CA TYR A 403 10.38 -14.65 26.72
C TYR A 403 9.25 -13.64 26.52
N CYS A 404 8.19 -14.00 25.78
CA CYS A 404 7.06 -13.10 25.44
C CYS A 404 7.48 -11.76 24.81
N HIS A 405 8.62 -11.74 24.11
CA HIS A 405 9.14 -10.56 23.43
C HIS A 405 8.55 -10.42 22.02
N ALA A 406 8.74 -9.25 21.42
CA ALA A 406 8.42 -9.01 20.02
C ALA A 406 9.66 -9.22 19.16
N VAL A 407 9.47 -9.76 17.96
CA VAL A 407 10.51 -9.88 16.93
C VAL A 407 10.03 -9.27 15.63
N ALA A 408 10.91 -8.51 14.98
CA ALA A 408 10.68 -7.95 13.66
C ALA A 408 11.94 -8.05 12.80
N VAL A 409 11.79 -8.24 11.50
CA VAL A 409 12.90 -8.25 10.55
C VAL A 409 12.82 -7.01 9.68
N LEU A 410 13.87 -6.19 9.71
CA LEU A 410 13.96 -4.94 8.96
C LEU A 410 15.40 -4.73 8.49
N ASP A 411 15.56 -4.32 7.24
CA ASP A 411 16.87 -4.00 6.63
C ASP A 411 17.93 -5.08 6.90
N SER A 412 17.59 -6.33 6.57
CA SER A 412 18.48 -7.48 6.74
C SER A 412 18.93 -7.74 8.20
N SER A 413 18.18 -7.25 9.18
CA SER A 413 18.50 -7.38 10.60
C SER A 413 17.28 -7.85 11.38
N ILE A 414 17.51 -8.71 12.38
CA ILE A 414 16.50 -9.11 13.35
C ILE A 414 16.52 -8.11 14.50
N TYR A 415 15.34 -7.61 14.86
CA TYR A 415 15.10 -6.77 16.02
C TYR A 415 14.31 -7.54 17.06
N VAL A 416 14.82 -7.57 18.29
CA VAL A 416 14.19 -8.20 19.46
C VAL A 416 13.84 -7.10 20.45
N MET A 417 12.58 -7.00 20.84
CA MET A 417 12.03 -5.87 21.60
C MET A 417 11.25 -6.37 22.81
N GLY A 418 11.60 -5.85 23.98
CA GLY A 418 10.87 -6.11 25.22
C GLY A 418 10.91 -7.56 25.69
N GLY A 419 9.80 -7.99 26.29
CA GLY A 419 9.63 -9.29 26.93
C GLY A 419 9.91 -9.28 28.42
N PHE A 420 9.98 -10.48 28.98
CA PHE A 420 10.18 -10.72 30.41
C PHE A 420 11.47 -11.51 30.68
N GLU A 421 12.22 -11.11 31.70
CA GLU A 421 13.32 -11.89 32.27
C GLU A 421 13.02 -12.24 33.73
N ARG A 422 13.17 -11.26 34.63
CA ARG A 422 12.66 -11.29 36.01
C ARG A 422 11.59 -10.24 36.25
N GLU A 423 11.66 -9.18 35.45
CA GLU A 423 10.72 -8.07 35.35
C GLU A 423 10.59 -7.74 33.87
N ASN A 424 9.54 -7.00 33.51
CA ASN A 424 9.35 -6.54 32.14
C ASN A 424 10.50 -5.62 31.72
N THR A 425 11.05 -5.84 30.52
CA THR A 425 12.15 -5.02 30.00
C THR A 425 11.69 -4.16 28.84
N ALA A 426 12.26 -2.95 28.72
CA ALA A 426 12.07 -2.06 27.58
C ALA A 426 13.19 -2.23 26.53
N THR A 427 14.15 -3.11 26.77
CA THR A 427 15.38 -3.19 25.95
C THR A 427 15.11 -3.69 24.54
N MET A 428 15.83 -3.11 23.59
CA MET A 428 15.82 -3.53 22.18
C MET A 428 17.22 -3.95 21.72
N TYR A 429 17.28 -5.10 21.04
CA TYR A 429 18.50 -5.61 20.42
C TYR A 429 18.34 -5.77 18.91
N ARG A 430 19.44 -5.55 18.19
CA ARG A 430 19.55 -5.77 16.75
C ARG A 430 20.64 -6.80 16.47
N PHE A 431 20.39 -7.71 15.55
CA PHE A 431 21.38 -8.65 15.04
C PHE A 431 21.37 -8.70 13.52
N SER A 432 22.55 -8.62 12.92
CA SER A 432 22.75 -8.89 11.50
C SER A 432 23.59 -10.16 11.32
N PRO A 433 23.24 -11.05 10.38
CA PRO A 433 24.02 -12.25 10.10
C PRO A 433 25.47 -11.92 9.74
N GLY A 434 26.41 -12.44 10.54
CA GLY A 434 27.83 -12.10 10.47
C GLY A 434 28.34 -11.39 11.73
N ASP A 435 27.44 -10.80 12.51
CA ASP A 435 27.77 -10.26 13.82
C ASP A 435 28.14 -11.38 14.80
N SER A 436 29.10 -11.12 15.69
CA SER A 436 29.46 -12.04 16.77
C SER A 436 28.61 -11.85 18.03
N GLN A 437 27.84 -10.76 18.10
CA GLN A 437 27.03 -10.37 19.26
C GLN A 437 25.86 -9.50 18.83
N TRP A 438 24.80 -9.48 19.63
CA TRP A 438 23.68 -8.55 19.44
C TRP A 438 24.07 -7.13 19.84
N GLN A 439 23.58 -6.15 19.08
CA GLN A 439 23.81 -4.72 19.30
C GLN A 439 22.64 -4.12 20.08
N SER A 440 22.94 -3.32 21.12
CA SER A 440 21.92 -2.58 21.87
C SER A 440 21.43 -1.39 21.06
N MET A 441 20.10 -1.25 20.99
CA MET A 441 19.40 -0.16 20.32
C MET A 441 18.69 0.73 21.35
N ARG A 442 18.02 1.79 20.88
CA ARG A 442 17.20 2.65 21.74
C ARG A 442 16.02 1.87 22.32
N ASP A 443 15.93 1.85 23.64
CA ASP A 443 14.85 1.20 24.39
C ASP A 443 13.47 1.70 23.98
N MET A 444 12.47 0.83 24.16
CA MET A 444 11.07 1.10 23.94
C MET A 444 10.59 2.23 24.85
N PRO A 445 9.53 2.99 24.47
CA PRO A 445 8.98 4.08 25.28
C PRO A 445 8.40 3.65 26.64
N GLY A 446 8.21 2.34 26.84
CA GLY A 446 7.73 1.74 28.07
C GLY A 446 7.93 0.23 28.05
N VAL A 447 7.60 -0.41 29.17
CA VAL A 447 7.54 -1.86 29.29
C VAL A 447 6.13 -2.35 28.92
N GLY A 448 6.05 -3.57 28.40
CA GLY A 448 4.79 -4.22 28.04
C GLY A 448 4.92 -5.73 28.12
N GLU A 449 3.81 -6.39 28.43
CA GLU A 449 3.68 -7.85 28.40
C GLU A 449 3.08 -8.27 27.05
N TYR A 450 3.48 -9.44 26.54
CA TYR A 450 2.98 -9.98 25.27
C TYR A 450 3.04 -9.00 24.09
N VAL A 451 4.16 -8.28 23.97
CA VAL A 451 4.36 -7.32 22.88
C VAL A 451 4.47 -8.03 21.53
N THR A 452 3.95 -7.38 20.49
CA THR A 452 4.00 -7.85 19.10
C THR A 452 4.52 -6.75 18.18
N ALA A 453 5.22 -7.13 17.11
CA ALA A 453 5.79 -6.18 16.16
C ALA A 453 5.54 -6.60 14.71
N THR A 454 5.44 -5.61 13.82
CA THR A 454 5.37 -5.80 12.37
C THR A 454 6.11 -4.67 11.65
N VAL A 455 6.39 -4.84 10.37
CA VAL A 455 7.20 -3.88 9.59
C VAL A 455 6.39 -3.38 8.39
N LEU A 456 6.30 -2.05 8.27
CA LEU A 456 5.64 -1.38 7.15
C LEU A 456 6.47 -0.17 6.73
N ASN A 457 6.75 -0.07 5.42
CA ASN A 457 7.43 1.08 4.80
C ASN A 457 8.78 1.46 5.45
N GLY A 458 9.56 0.47 5.89
CA GLY A 458 10.86 0.71 6.51
C GLY A 458 10.81 1.08 8.00
N ASP A 459 9.62 1.12 8.59
CA ASP A 459 9.42 1.41 10.01
C ASP A 459 8.91 0.14 10.75
N ILE A 460 9.29 -0.02 12.01
CA ILE A 460 8.79 -1.08 12.89
C ILE A 460 7.61 -0.53 13.69
N TYR A 461 6.48 -1.22 13.66
CA TYR A 461 5.31 -0.93 14.47
C TYR A 461 5.24 -1.96 15.60
N LEU A 462 5.05 -1.48 16.83
CA LEU A 462 5.02 -2.29 18.05
C LEU A 462 3.69 -2.03 18.77
N ALA A 463 2.98 -3.09 19.14
CA ALA A 463 1.78 -3.05 19.98
C ALA A 463 2.02 -3.80 21.30
N GLY A 464 1.15 -3.57 22.30
CA GLY A 464 1.26 -4.16 23.64
C GLY A 464 2.03 -3.32 24.66
N VAL A 465 2.31 -2.05 24.37
CA VAL A 465 2.95 -1.13 25.34
C VAL A 465 1.95 -0.05 25.73
N GLN A 466 1.48 -0.07 26.98
CA GLN A 466 0.52 0.91 27.53
C GLN A 466 -0.72 1.08 26.63
N SER A 467 -1.31 -0.04 26.19
CA SER A 467 -2.49 -0.08 25.29
C SER A 467 -2.33 0.81 24.05
N SER A 468 -1.11 0.91 23.52
CA SER A 468 -0.75 1.84 22.44
C SER A 468 0.12 1.18 21.38
N ILE A 469 0.07 1.73 20.15
CA ILE A 469 1.02 1.39 19.08
C ILE A 469 2.10 2.45 19.01
N TYR A 470 3.35 2.00 19.01
CA TYR A 470 4.52 2.82 18.76
C TYR A 470 5.17 2.46 17.43
N CYS A 471 5.71 3.46 16.75
CA CYS A 471 6.48 3.33 15.53
C CYS A 471 7.94 3.68 15.82
N PHE A 472 8.83 2.74 15.55
CA PHE A 472 10.29 2.91 15.58
C PHE A 472 10.83 3.10 14.17
N ARG A 473 11.54 4.21 13.99
CA ARG A 473 12.29 4.50 12.76
C ARG A 473 13.77 4.30 13.02
N PRO A 474 14.43 3.30 12.41
CA PRO A 474 15.86 3.15 12.54
C PRO A 474 16.61 4.37 11.97
N SER A 475 17.74 4.70 12.58
CA SER A 475 18.66 5.71 12.08
C SER A 475 20.08 5.38 12.54
N GLU A 476 21.09 5.99 11.91
CA GLU A 476 22.50 5.85 12.33
C GLU A 476 22.73 6.26 13.81
N SER A 477 21.86 7.09 14.37
CA SER A 477 21.90 7.53 15.77
C SER A 477 21.11 6.61 16.74
N GLY A 478 20.78 5.38 16.33
CA GLY A 478 20.06 4.40 17.15
C GLY A 478 18.52 4.47 17.07
N GLY A 479 17.97 5.25 16.13
CA GLY A 479 16.54 5.34 15.81
C GLY A 479 15.68 6.19 16.75
N VAL A 480 14.41 6.39 16.39
CA VAL A 480 13.45 7.24 17.11
C VAL A 480 12.09 6.55 17.25
N TRP A 481 11.50 6.64 18.44
CA TRP A 481 10.14 6.18 18.72
C TRP A 481 9.12 7.31 18.61
N SER A 482 7.95 6.99 18.07
CA SER A 482 6.80 7.88 18.00
C SER A 482 5.51 7.13 18.32
N LYS A 483 4.60 7.74 19.08
CA LYS A 483 3.30 7.16 19.37
C LYS A 483 2.36 7.34 18.17
N VAL A 484 1.70 6.27 17.74
CA VAL A 484 0.81 6.27 16.57
C VAL A 484 -0.67 6.33 17.00
N VAL A 485 -1.10 5.39 17.85
CA VAL A 485 -2.49 5.28 18.32
C VAL A 485 -2.54 4.72 19.74
N SER A 486 -3.64 4.96 20.46
CA SER A 486 -3.94 4.43 21.81
C SER A 486 -5.27 3.68 21.80
N GLY A 487 -5.53 2.85 22.81
CA GLY A 487 -6.77 2.07 22.93
C GLY A 487 -6.73 0.76 22.18
N ILE A 488 -5.58 0.08 22.19
CA ILE A 488 -5.39 -1.25 21.59
C ILE A 488 -5.33 -2.30 22.70
N LEU A 489 -5.98 -3.44 22.45
CA LEU A 489 -6.00 -4.61 23.32
C LEU A 489 -4.61 -5.25 23.47
N GLU A 490 -4.38 -5.90 24.60
CA GLU A 490 -3.16 -6.67 24.85
C GLU A 490 -3.22 -8.04 24.17
N ASP A 491 -2.07 -8.69 23.99
CA ASP A 491 -1.91 -10.01 23.34
C ASP A 491 -2.65 -10.16 22.00
N CYS A 492 -2.51 -9.14 21.16
CA CYS A 492 -3.09 -9.14 19.82
C CYS A 492 -2.11 -9.67 18.76
N GLY A 493 -2.66 -10.27 17.71
CA GLY A 493 -1.92 -10.57 16.49
C GLY A 493 -1.77 -9.31 15.63
N MET A 494 -0.59 -9.07 15.06
CA MET A 494 -0.34 -7.90 14.22
C MET A 494 0.35 -8.29 12.91
N THR A 495 -0.17 -7.80 11.79
CA THR A 495 0.39 -8.08 10.46
C THR A 495 0.12 -6.93 9.49
N VAL A 496 0.69 -7.00 8.29
CA VAL A 496 0.52 -6.01 7.23
C VAL A 496 -0.19 -6.64 6.05
N LEU A 497 -1.23 -5.97 5.55
CA LEU A 497 -1.95 -6.35 4.35
C LEU A 497 -2.20 -5.09 3.50
N LYS A 498 -1.85 -5.10 2.21
CA LYS A 498 -2.14 -3.99 1.28
C LYS A 498 -1.71 -2.61 1.82
N GLY A 499 -0.52 -2.54 2.41
CA GLY A 499 0.08 -1.30 2.90
C GLY A 499 -0.54 -0.73 4.19
N LYS A 500 -1.38 -1.50 4.91
CA LYS A 500 -1.92 -1.12 6.21
C LYS A 500 -1.53 -2.15 7.28
N VAL A 501 -1.34 -1.68 8.51
CA VAL A 501 -1.19 -2.56 9.68
C VAL A 501 -2.58 -2.97 10.16
N TYR A 502 -2.79 -4.27 10.31
CA TYR A 502 -4.00 -4.85 10.91
C TYR A 502 -3.66 -5.49 12.23
N ILE A 503 -4.60 -5.36 13.17
CA ILE A 503 -4.56 -6.00 14.47
C ILE A 503 -5.77 -6.92 14.58
N TYR A 504 -5.53 -8.14 15.03
CA TYR A 504 -6.53 -9.18 15.15
C TYR A 504 -6.53 -9.74 16.58
N GLY A 505 -7.72 -9.84 17.17
CA GLY A 505 -7.91 -10.35 18.54
C GLY A 505 -7.36 -9.42 19.62
N GLY A 506 -6.95 -10.04 20.73
CA GLY A 506 -6.52 -9.40 21.97
C GLY A 506 -7.58 -9.42 23.07
N TYR A 507 -7.15 -9.20 24.31
CA TYR A 507 -8.00 -9.10 25.50
C TYR A 507 -7.94 -7.70 26.11
N ASP A 508 -8.99 -7.31 26.84
CA ASP A 508 -9.11 -6.03 27.57
C ASP A 508 -8.68 -6.18 29.04
#